data_AF-C1GY22-F1
#
_entry.id   AF-C1GY22-F1
#
_cell.length_a   1.000
_cell.length_b   1.000
_cell.length_c   1.000
_cell.angle_alpha   90.00
_cell.angle_beta   90.00
_cell.angle_gamma   90.00
#
_symmetry.space_group_name_H-M   'P 1'
#
loop_
_entity.id
_entity.type
_entity.pdbx_description
1 polymer ?
#
loop_
_entity_poly.entity_id
_entity_poly.type
_entity_poly.pdbx_seq_one_letter_code
_entity_poly.pdbx_strand_id
1 'polypeptide(L)'
;MTLHLDIPSAAEYVCVERRCSATRENSNGIQHSESLCDNLESDGTASFHFAQGNIPARPPPGFEDYFGPPPHFQFFDNDAAEEDLRALRDFIKRDVAEESMQILEKRLLVHIERRHDTLRPVLDRIIQIMDKEGDIEGVVGYSEGALIGASLILEEQRRYEELGRPVGIKCAVFLSGWPPFDPKTGKLLLSDGGSELIKIHTCHVLGANDPFIDGCMALYNICDPDTANIFDHGHGHTVPQGDKIQGELAEVIREMVAEAQQES
;
A
#
# COMPACT_ATOMS: atom_id res chain seq x y z
N MET A 1 -12.95 9.17 -19.13
CA MET A 1 -11.66 9.86 -18.92
C MET A 1 -10.88 8.92 -18.05
N THR A 2 -10.02 8.10 -18.64
CA THR A 2 -9.47 6.92 -17.97
C THR A 2 -8.38 7.34 -16.99
N LEU A 3 -8.51 6.92 -15.74
CA LEU A 3 -7.46 6.94 -14.72
C LEU A 3 -7.01 5.50 -14.53
N HIS A 4 -5.97 5.10 -15.24
CA HIS A 4 -5.35 3.79 -15.03
C HIS A 4 -4.69 3.76 -13.64
N LEU A 5 -4.82 2.64 -12.92
CA LEU A 5 -4.12 2.41 -11.67
C LEU A 5 -2.67 1.94 -11.96
N ASP A 6 -1.86 2.90 -12.41
CA ASP A 6 -0.49 2.74 -12.97
C ASP A 6 0.63 3.14 -11.97
N ILE A 7 1.86 2.63 -12.19
CA ILE A 7 2.89 2.26 -11.16
C ILE A 7 4.28 2.10 -11.88
N PRO A 8 5.45 1.63 -11.36
CA PRO A 8 5.99 1.41 -10.00
C PRO A 8 7.28 2.23 -9.66
N SER A 9 7.31 2.97 -8.54
CA SER A 9 8.49 3.72 -8.00
C SER A 9 8.98 4.95 -8.79
N ALA A 10 8.12 5.96 -8.89
CA ALA A 10 8.43 7.35 -9.26
C ALA A 10 7.22 8.23 -8.95
N ALA A 11 6.02 7.70 -9.22
CA ALA A 11 4.85 8.05 -8.43
C ALA A 11 4.43 6.79 -7.66
N GLU A 12 4.68 6.75 -6.36
CA GLU A 12 3.88 5.91 -5.48
C GLU A 12 2.60 6.63 -5.10
N TYR A 13 1.51 5.90 -5.16
CA TYR A 13 0.19 6.40 -4.84
C TYR A 13 -0.32 5.79 -3.53
N VAL A 14 -1.01 6.62 -2.77
CA VAL A 14 -1.96 6.19 -1.75
C VAL A 14 -3.33 6.55 -2.33
N CYS A 15 -3.97 5.58 -2.97
CA CYS A 15 -5.32 5.78 -3.47
C CYS A 15 -6.29 5.52 -2.33
N VAL A 16 -7.08 6.53 -1.96
CA VAL A 16 -8.01 6.46 -0.84
C VAL A 16 -9.44 6.36 -1.38
N GLU A 17 -10.16 5.33 -0.98
CA GLU A 17 -11.46 4.94 -1.52
C GLU A 17 -12.59 5.68 -0.82
N ARG A 18 -13.46 6.32 -1.62
CA ARG A 18 -14.65 7.04 -1.16
C ARG A 18 -15.87 6.14 -1.22
N ARG A 19 -16.09 5.48 -0.08
CA ARG A 19 -17.33 4.86 0.42
C ARG A 19 -18.07 3.86 -0.46
N CYS A 20 -18.26 2.67 0.09
CA CYS A 20 -18.94 1.57 -0.59
C CYS A 20 -20.42 1.41 -0.20
N SER A 21 -21.24 0.89 -1.12
CA SER A 21 -22.62 0.52 -0.84
C SER A 21 -22.90 -0.93 -1.27
N ALA A 22 -23.11 -1.83 -0.31
CA ALA A 22 -23.31 -3.24 -0.58
C ALA A 22 -24.66 -3.54 -1.26
N THR A 23 -24.66 -3.70 -2.60
CA THR A 23 -25.79 -4.24 -3.37
C THR A 23 -25.33 -5.36 -4.30
N ARG A 24 -25.60 -6.62 -3.90
CA ARG A 24 -25.39 -7.81 -4.75
C ARG A 24 -26.58 -8.03 -5.70
N GLU A 25 -26.30 -8.24 -6.98
CA GLU A 25 -26.90 -9.38 -7.71
C GLU A 25 -26.03 -9.78 -8.92
N ASN A 26 -25.58 -11.05 -8.95
CA ASN A 26 -24.63 -11.54 -9.96
C ASN A 26 -25.32 -11.81 -11.31
N SER A 27 -24.60 -11.63 -12.42
CA SER A 27 -25.02 -12.18 -13.72
C SER A 27 -23.83 -12.66 -14.57
N ASN A 28 -24.09 -13.61 -15.47
CA ASN A 28 -23.06 -14.38 -16.17
C ASN A 28 -22.44 -13.62 -17.37
N GLY A 29 -21.12 -13.72 -17.54
CA GLY A 29 -20.41 -13.24 -18.74
C GLY A 29 -19.67 -11.92 -18.57
N ILE A 30 -19.17 -11.62 -17.37
CA ILE A 30 -18.39 -10.42 -17.07
C ILE A 30 -17.12 -10.38 -17.95
N GLN A 31 -16.88 -9.23 -18.58
CA GLN A 31 -15.60 -8.87 -19.18
C GLN A 31 -14.89 -7.94 -18.19
N HIS A 32 -13.73 -8.37 -17.69
CA HIS A 32 -12.91 -7.58 -16.78
C HIS A 32 -12.09 -6.51 -17.54
N SER A 33 -11.67 -5.45 -16.85
CA SER A 33 -10.71 -4.47 -17.39
C SER A 33 -9.26 -4.89 -17.09
N GLU A 34 -8.31 -4.33 -17.83
CA GLU A 34 -6.87 -4.41 -17.51
C GLU A 34 -6.51 -3.55 -16.26
N SER A 35 -7.39 -2.62 -15.86
CA SER A 35 -7.23 -1.72 -14.71
C SER A 35 -7.99 -2.24 -13.47
N LEU A 36 -7.30 -2.32 -12.33
CA LEU A 36 -7.93 -2.68 -11.05
C LEU A 36 -9.00 -1.65 -10.63
N CYS A 37 -8.75 -0.37 -10.90
CA CYS A 37 -9.69 0.73 -10.65
C CYS A 37 -11.03 0.47 -11.35
N ASP A 38 -10.98 0.26 -12.67
CA ASP A 38 -12.15 0.04 -13.51
C ASP A 38 -12.95 -1.19 -13.06
N ASN A 39 -12.27 -2.27 -12.64
CA ASN A 39 -12.93 -3.47 -12.15
C ASN A 39 -13.68 -3.19 -10.84
N LEU A 40 -13.10 -2.43 -9.92
CA LEU A 40 -13.74 -2.08 -8.65
C LEU A 40 -14.85 -1.04 -8.81
N GLU A 41 -14.68 -0.01 -9.65
CA GLU A 41 -15.73 0.98 -9.95
C GLU A 41 -16.90 0.40 -10.79
N SER A 42 -16.73 -0.78 -11.42
CA SER A 42 -17.68 -1.31 -12.43
C SER A 42 -19.10 -1.62 -11.94
N ASP A 43 -19.29 -1.90 -10.64
CA ASP A 43 -20.61 -2.11 -10.01
C ASP A 43 -21.14 -0.85 -9.30
N GLY A 44 -20.38 0.25 -9.34
CA GLY A 44 -20.69 1.48 -8.62
C GLY A 44 -20.49 1.41 -7.10
N THR A 45 -19.79 0.37 -6.60
CA THR A 45 -19.53 0.23 -5.15
C THR A 45 -18.19 0.81 -4.71
N ALA A 46 -17.21 0.98 -5.60
CA ALA A 46 -15.97 1.71 -5.29
C ALA A 46 -15.93 3.09 -5.98
N SER A 47 -15.15 4.03 -5.43
CA SER A 47 -14.69 5.21 -6.18
C SER A 47 -13.39 5.78 -5.60
N PHE A 48 -12.47 6.23 -6.47
CA PHE A 48 -11.07 6.40 -6.09
C PHE A 48 -10.58 7.85 -6.01
N HIS A 49 -9.89 8.21 -4.92
CA HIS A 49 -9.17 9.46 -4.79
C HIS A 49 -7.66 9.26 -4.66
N PHE A 50 -6.93 9.60 -5.73
CA PHE A 50 -5.49 9.43 -5.82
C PHE A 50 -4.75 10.52 -5.01
N ALA A 51 -4.08 10.13 -3.90
CA ALA A 51 -3.06 10.95 -3.27
C ALA A 51 -1.66 10.49 -3.71
N GLN A 52 -0.78 11.44 -3.97
CA GLN A 52 0.57 11.21 -4.47
C GLN A 52 1.63 11.97 -3.66
N GLY A 53 2.90 11.72 -3.99
CA GLY A 53 4.04 12.47 -3.51
C GLY A 53 4.03 13.97 -3.86
N ASN A 54 5.03 14.69 -3.37
CA ASN A 54 5.28 16.09 -3.75
C ASN A 54 6.76 16.35 -4.15
N ILE A 55 7.60 15.32 -4.09
CA ILE A 55 9.00 15.38 -4.54
C ILE A 55 9.05 14.93 -6.01
N PRO A 56 9.54 15.76 -6.95
CA PRO A 56 9.57 15.39 -8.37
C PRO A 56 10.52 14.21 -8.63
N ALA A 57 9.98 13.13 -9.17
CA ALA A 57 10.73 11.90 -9.45
C ALA A 57 11.08 11.75 -10.94
N ARG A 58 11.88 10.72 -11.23
CA ARG A 58 12.08 10.21 -12.60
C ARG A 58 12.03 8.68 -12.60
N PRO A 59 11.14 8.06 -13.40
CA PRO A 59 11.18 6.64 -13.71
C PRO A 59 12.58 6.14 -14.07
N PRO A 60 12.93 4.88 -13.70
CA PRO A 60 14.00 4.16 -14.36
C PRO A 60 13.67 3.99 -15.86
N PRO A 61 14.65 4.09 -16.78
CA PRO A 61 14.39 3.97 -18.22
C PRO A 61 13.78 2.62 -18.59
N GLY A 62 12.68 2.64 -19.35
CA GLY A 62 11.90 1.48 -19.73
C GLY A 62 10.66 1.23 -18.86
N PHE A 63 10.39 2.08 -17.86
CA PHE A 63 9.17 2.04 -17.04
C PHE A 63 8.17 3.16 -17.39
N GLU A 64 8.54 4.12 -18.24
CA GLU A 64 7.70 5.28 -18.57
C GLU A 64 6.32 4.88 -19.12
N ASP A 65 6.23 3.82 -19.93
CA ASP A 65 4.96 3.29 -20.44
C ASP A 65 4.07 2.67 -19.33
N TYR A 66 4.66 2.23 -18.22
CA TYR A 66 3.97 1.64 -17.06
C TYR A 66 3.47 2.75 -16.09
N PHE A 67 4.17 3.88 -15.99
CA PHE A 67 3.75 5.02 -15.16
C PHE A 67 2.74 5.97 -15.83
N GLY A 68 2.55 5.85 -17.14
CA GLY A 68 1.94 6.91 -17.93
C GLY A 68 2.83 8.17 -18.06
N PRO A 69 2.27 9.31 -18.52
CA PRO A 69 3.06 10.49 -18.86
C PRO A 69 3.53 11.30 -17.63
N PRO A 70 4.71 11.97 -17.69
CA PRO A 70 5.20 12.85 -16.63
C PRO A 70 4.31 14.11 -16.47
N PRO A 71 4.34 14.78 -15.29
CA PRO A 71 5.28 14.61 -14.18
C PRO A 71 4.91 13.52 -13.15
N HIS A 72 5.93 12.92 -12.53
CA HIS A 72 5.80 11.88 -11.49
C HIS A 72 6.25 12.43 -10.12
N PHE A 73 5.66 11.95 -9.03
CA PHE A 73 5.95 12.45 -7.67
C PHE A 73 5.94 11.35 -6.59
N GLN A 74 7.06 11.22 -5.88
CA GLN A 74 7.33 10.25 -4.82
C GLN A 74 7.16 10.87 -3.41
N PHE A 75 6.98 10.03 -2.39
CA PHE A 75 6.71 10.50 -1.01
C PHE A 75 7.99 10.91 -0.27
N PHE A 76 9.05 10.11 -0.37
CA PHE A 76 10.36 10.42 0.18
C PHE A 76 11.34 10.93 -0.89
N ASP A 77 12.50 11.46 -0.48
CA ASP A 77 13.56 11.79 -1.44
C ASP A 77 14.23 10.50 -1.97
N ASN A 78 14.79 10.60 -3.18
CA ASN A 78 15.57 9.54 -3.81
C ASN A 78 17.02 10.01 -3.94
N ASP A 79 17.58 10.35 -2.78
CA ASP A 79 18.96 10.70 -2.52
C ASP A 79 19.76 9.49 -1.98
N ALA A 80 19.25 8.29 -2.26
CA ALA A 80 19.86 6.99 -1.97
C ALA A 80 21.25 6.90 -2.62
N ALA A 81 22.25 6.48 -1.84
CA ALA A 81 23.59 6.25 -2.35
C ALA A 81 23.65 4.98 -3.24
N GLU A 82 24.73 4.83 -4.00
CA GLU A 82 25.02 3.58 -4.72
C GLU A 82 25.12 2.39 -3.74
N GLU A 83 25.52 2.63 -2.48
CA GLU A 83 25.48 1.68 -1.38
C GLU A 83 24.04 1.26 -0.99
N ASP A 84 23.08 2.19 -0.98
CA ASP A 84 21.67 1.95 -0.63
C ASP A 84 20.93 1.24 -1.78
N LEU A 85 21.13 1.69 -3.03
CA LEU A 85 20.63 1.02 -4.23
C LEU A 85 21.17 -0.41 -4.35
N ARG A 86 22.42 -0.63 -3.92
CA ARG A 86 23.03 -1.95 -3.78
C ARG A 86 22.45 -2.76 -2.62
N ALA A 87 21.97 -2.12 -1.55
CA ALA A 87 21.28 -2.82 -0.47
C ALA A 87 19.94 -3.42 -0.92
N LEU A 88 19.19 -2.68 -1.75
CA LEU A 88 17.97 -3.16 -2.39
C LEU A 88 18.26 -4.22 -3.46
N ARG A 89 19.18 -3.96 -4.40
CA ARG A 89 19.50 -4.93 -5.47
C ARG A 89 20.05 -6.26 -4.92
N ASP A 90 20.91 -6.19 -3.92
CA ASP A 90 21.54 -7.36 -3.30
C ASP A 90 20.77 -7.74 -2.00
N PHE A 91 19.43 -7.81 -2.05
CA PHE A 91 18.55 -8.11 -0.90
C PHE A 91 18.86 -9.49 -0.29
N ILE A 92 18.96 -9.54 1.04
CA ILE A 92 19.39 -10.75 1.78
C ILE A 92 18.18 -11.37 2.45
N LYS A 93 17.64 -12.43 1.83
CA LYS A 93 16.56 -13.25 2.40
C LYS A 93 17.05 -14.13 3.56
N ARG A 94 16.12 -14.49 4.44
CA ARG A 94 16.30 -15.26 5.68
C ARG A 94 15.14 -16.24 5.84
N ASP A 95 15.21 -17.12 6.83
CA ASP A 95 14.13 -18.07 7.13
C ASP A 95 12.92 -17.40 7.81
N VAL A 96 13.07 -16.14 8.24
CA VAL A 96 12.06 -15.31 8.91
C VAL A 96 12.07 -13.92 8.24
N ALA A 97 10.89 -13.43 7.87
CA ALA A 97 10.71 -12.18 7.12
C ALA A 97 11.31 -10.96 7.85
N GLU A 98 11.09 -10.90 9.16
CA GLU A 98 11.57 -9.86 10.06
C GLU A 98 13.10 -9.80 10.10
N GLU A 99 13.82 -10.94 10.06
CA GLU A 99 15.28 -10.93 9.98
C GLU A 99 15.77 -10.33 8.65
N SER A 100 15.12 -10.64 7.52
CA SER A 100 15.44 -10.03 6.22
C SER A 100 15.25 -8.51 6.26
N MET A 101 14.16 -8.06 6.89
CA MET A 101 13.84 -6.64 7.04
C MET A 101 14.81 -5.90 7.97
N GLN A 102 15.21 -6.50 9.09
CA GLN A 102 16.23 -5.94 9.99
C GLN A 102 17.61 -5.84 9.31
N ILE A 103 17.95 -6.79 8.43
CA ILE A 103 19.18 -6.72 7.61
C ILE A 103 19.09 -5.61 6.56
N LEU A 104 17.93 -5.41 5.92
CA LEU A 104 17.73 -4.30 4.97
C LEU A 104 17.74 -2.95 5.67
N GLU A 105 16.98 -2.77 6.75
CA GLU A 105 16.92 -1.53 7.56
C GLU A 105 18.33 -1.10 7.97
N LYS A 106 19.13 -2.03 8.51
CA LYS A 106 20.51 -1.77 8.92
C LYS A 106 21.44 -1.37 7.77
N ARG A 107 21.16 -1.80 6.54
CA ARG A 107 21.93 -1.43 5.34
C ARG A 107 21.47 -0.11 4.74
N LEU A 108 20.18 0.22 4.88
CA LEU A 108 19.56 1.48 4.46
C LEU A 108 19.50 2.55 5.57
N LEU A 109 20.17 2.35 6.70
CA LEU A 109 19.97 3.18 7.91
C LEU A 109 20.11 4.68 7.63
N VAL A 110 21.11 5.08 6.85
CA VAL A 110 21.36 6.50 6.49
C VAL A 110 20.28 7.06 5.55
N HIS A 111 19.67 6.23 4.70
CA HIS A 111 18.54 6.58 3.84
C HIS A 111 17.24 6.69 4.65
N ILE A 112 17.01 5.75 5.57
CA ILE A 112 15.83 5.70 6.45
C ILE A 112 15.84 6.84 7.49
N GLU A 113 17.00 7.20 8.05
CA GLU A 113 17.13 8.35 8.95
C GLU A 113 16.70 9.67 8.29
N ARG A 114 16.85 9.83 6.96
CA ARG A 114 16.34 11.01 6.21
C ARG A 114 14.82 10.97 5.99
N ARG A 115 14.20 9.79 6.04
CA ARG A 115 12.75 9.58 5.89
C ARG A 115 11.96 9.92 7.17
N HIS A 116 12.61 9.91 8.34
CA HIS A 116 11.98 10.23 9.62
C HIS A 116 11.27 11.60 9.62
N ASP A 117 11.98 12.67 9.24
CA ASP A 117 11.48 14.05 9.29
C ASP A 117 10.44 14.35 8.19
N THR A 118 10.34 13.50 7.17
CA THR A 118 9.43 13.65 6.02
C THR A 118 8.17 12.78 6.12
N LEU A 119 8.21 11.66 6.83
CA LEU A 119 7.06 10.76 7.02
C LEU A 119 5.87 11.47 7.67
N ARG A 120 6.08 12.17 8.79
CA ARG A 120 4.97 12.83 9.52
C ARG A 120 4.28 13.91 8.66
N PRO A 121 4.99 14.82 7.95
CA PRO A 121 4.38 15.70 6.94
C PRO A 121 3.63 14.99 5.80
N VAL A 122 4.03 13.77 5.42
CA VAL A 122 3.28 12.95 4.44
C VAL A 122 1.97 12.43 5.04
N LEU A 123 2.02 11.85 6.25
CA LEU A 123 0.82 11.35 6.95
C LEU A 123 -0.16 12.49 7.26
N ASP A 124 0.32 13.63 7.76
CA ASP A 124 -0.51 14.83 8.01
C ASP A 124 -1.19 15.35 6.73
N ARG A 125 -0.53 15.25 5.57
CA ARG A 125 -1.12 15.63 4.28
C ARG A 125 -2.24 14.67 3.85
N ILE A 126 -2.06 13.36 4.06
CA ILE A 126 -3.07 12.37 3.67
C ILE A 126 -4.28 12.43 4.64
N ILE A 127 -4.03 12.62 5.94
CA ILE A 127 -5.08 12.89 6.94
C ILE A 127 -5.87 14.15 6.58
N GLN A 128 -5.22 15.24 6.16
CA GLN A 128 -5.91 16.45 5.67
C GLN A 128 -6.74 16.22 4.40
N ILE A 129 -6.37 15.27 3.55
CA ILE A 129 -7.19 14.84 2.40
C ILE A 129 -8.40 14.07 2.92
N MET A 130 -8.22 13.06 3.77
CA MET A 130 -9.31 12.29 4.38
C MET A 130 -10.34 13.19 5.08
N ASP A 131 -9.87 14.10 5.94
CA ASP A 131 -10.70 15.04 6.70
C ASP A 131 -11.45 16.03 5.78
N LYS A 132 -10.90 16.35 4.59
CA LYS A 132 -11.51 17.27 3.62
C LYS A 132 -12.61 16.63 2.78
N GLU A 133 -12.44 15.36 2.41
CA GLU A 133 -13.41 14.64 1.59
C GLU A 133 -14.52 14.01 2.46
N GLY A 134 -14.17 13.48 3.63
CA GLY A 134 -15.11 13.05 4.67
C GLY A 134 -15.87 11.74 4.39
N ASP A 135 -15.62 11.11 3.24
CA ASP A 135 -16.24 9.87 2.75
C ASP A 135 -15.23 8.73 2.52
N ILE A 136 -13.96 8.95 2.86
CA ILE A 136 -12.87 7.98 2.67
C ILE A 136 -12.89 6.89 3.75
N GLU A 137 -13.02 5.62 3.34
CA GLU A 137 -13.08 4.44 4.22
C GLU A 137 -12.02 3.36 3.89
N GLY A 138 -11.40 3.36 2.71
CA GLY A 138 -10.42 2.34 2.28
C GLY A 138 -9.10 2.93 1.78
N VAL A 139 -8.01 2.16 1.80
CA VAL A 139 -6.69 2.59 1.29
C VAL A 139 -6.00 1.54 0.40
N VAL A 140 -5.60 1.92 -0.80
CA VAL A 140 -4.83 1.12 -1.75
C VAL A 140 -3.44 1.74 -1.91
N GLY A 141 -2.39 0.97 -1.68
CA GLY A 141 -1.01 1.44 -1.79
C GLY A 141 -0.10 0.43 -2.49
N TYR A 142 0.85 0.92 -3.28
CA TYR A 142 1.88 0.09 -3.93
C TYR A 142 3.28 0.37 -3.37
N SER A 143 4.01 -0.67 -2.98
CA SER A 143 5.41 -0.61 -2.49
C SER A 143 5.61 0.45 -1.39
N GLU A 144 6.29 1.57 -1.65
CA GLU A 144 6.39 2.69 -0.68
C GLU A 144 5.02 3.30 -0.34
N GLY A 145 4.08 3.36 -1.28
CA GLY A 145 2.69 3.75 -1.04
C GLY A 145 1.94 2.80 -0.11
N ALA A 146 2.28 1.50 -0.12
CA ALA A 146 1.74 0.54 0.84
C ALA A 146 2.30 0.79 2.25
N LEU A 147 3.61 1.07 2.35
CA LEU A 147 4.26 1.48 3.60
C LEU A 147 3.64 2.77 4.16
N ILE A 148 3.36 3.78 3.33
CA ILE A 148 2.67 5.00 3.75
C ILE A 148 1.23 4.70 4.20
N GLY A 149 0.48 3.86 3.47
CA GLY A 149 -0.87 3.43 3.87
C GLY A 149 -0.90 2.67 5.20
N ALA A 150 0.03 1.73 5.41
CA ALA A 150 0.20 1.02 6.67
C ALA A 150 0.59 1.98 7.83
N SER A 151 1.47 2.94 7.55
CA SER A 151 1.92 3.93 8.55
C SER A 151 0.79 4.90 8.91
N LEU A 152 -0.08 5.25 7.94
CA LEU A 152 -1.28 6.05 8.13
C LEU A 152 -2.28 5.36 9.06
N ILE A 153 -2.55 4.06 8.87
CA ILE A 153 -3.49 3.30 9.70
C ILE A 153 -3.02 3.25 11.17
N LEU A 154 -1.73 2.99 11.40
CA LEU A 154 -1.16 3.00 12.75
C LEU A 154 -1.15 4.42 13.35
N GLU A 155 -0.89 5.46 12.56
CA GLU A 155 -0.99 6.86 13.00
C GLU A 155 -2.45 7.28 13.30
N GLU A 156 -3.46 6.75 12.60
CA GLU A 156 -4.87 6.92 12.99
C GLU A 156 -5.17 6.24 14.33
N GLN A 157 -4.71 4.99 14.56
CA GLN A 157 -4.85 4.32 15.86
C GLN A 157 -4.19 5.13 16.99
N ARG A 158 -2.97 5.61 16.77
CA ARG A 158 -2.24 6.46 17.73
C ARG A 158 -2.97 7.77 18.02
N ARG A 159 -3.56 8.43 17.01
CA ARG A 159 -4.35 9.66 17.19
C ARG A 159 -5.70 9.41 17.85
N TYR A 160 -6.26 8.21 17.71
CA TYR A 160 -7.42 7.78 18.51
C TYR A 160 -7.05 7.61 19.98
N GLU A 161 -5.96 6.91 20.30
CA GLU A 161 -5.53 6.69 21.70
C GLU A 161 -4.99 7.96 22.38
N GLU A 162 -4.18 8.77 21.71
CA GLU A 162 -3.54 9.96 22.29
C GLU A 162 -4.45 11.21 22.29
N LEU A 163 -5.35 11.35 21.30
CA LEU A 163 -6.12 12.59 21.07
C LEU A 163 -7.65 12.38 20.95
N GLY A 164 -8.13 11.13 20.88
CA GLY A 164 -9.54 10.83 20.65
C GLY A 164 -10.04 11.17 19.24
N ARG A 165 -9.14 11.36 18.24
CA ARG A 165 -9.57 11.52 16.84
C ARG A 165 -10.14 10.17 16.35
N PRO A 166 -11.35 10.11 15.76
CA PRO A 166 -11.84 8.89 15.14
C PRO A 166 -10.86 8.35 14.10
N VAL A 167 -10.81 7.02 13.95
CA VAL A 167 -10.19 6.36 12.79
C VAL A 167 -11.15 6.44 11.59
N GLY A 168 -10.61 6.58 10.38
CA GLY A 168 -11.38 6.64 9.13
C GLY A 168 -11.23 5.38 8.29
N ILE A 169 -10.02 4.83 8.19
CA ILE A 169 -9.75 3.64 7.36
C ILE A 169 -10.29 2.37 8.03
N LYS A 170 -10.99 1.55 7.25
CA LYS A 170 -11.63 0.27 7.63
C LYS A 170 -11.08 -0.93 6.86
N CYS A 171 -10.47 -0.71 5.70
CA CYS A 171 -9.84 -1.75 4.91
C CYS A 171 -8.60 -1.23 4.16
N ALA A 172 -7.67 -2.12 3.82
CA ALA A 172 -6.49 -1.78 3.02
C ALA A 172 -6.13 -2.84 1.97
N VAL A 173 -5.56 -2.39 0.85
CA VAL A 173 -4.97 -3.23 -0.20
C VAL A 173 -3.51 -2.84 -0.38
N PHE A 174 -2.60 -3.77 -0.13
CA PHE A 174 -1.16 -3.55 -0.16
C PHE A 174 -0.53 -4.32 -1.32
N LEU A 175 -0.18 -3.61 -2.39
CA LEU A 175 0.37 -4.17 -3.62
C LEU A 175 1.91 -4.18 -3.54
N SER A 176 2.52 -5.36 -3.47
CA SER A 176 3.97 -5.56 -3.28
C SER A 176 4.55 -4.70 -2.14
N GLY A 177 3.84 -4.64 -1.00
CA GLY A 177 4.07 -3.65 0.04
C GLY A 177 5.25 -3.89 0.98
N TRP A 178 5.74 -2.81 1.60
CA TRP A 178 6.75 -2.86 2.67
C TRP A 178 6.13 -2.55 4.04
N PRO A 179 6.73 -3.01 5.17
CA PRO A 179 6.23 -2.70 6.51
C PRO A 179 6.23 -1.19 6.81
N PRO A 180 5.32 -0.70 7.67
CA PRO A 180 5.23 0.71 8.00
C PRO A 180 6.45 1.22 8.77
N PHE A 181 6.68 2.54 8.72
CA PHE A 181 7.65 3.22 9.57
C PHE A 181 6.97 3.80 10.82
N ASP A 182 7.70 3.82 11.93
CA ASP A 182 7.31 4.57 13.13
C ASP A 182 7.67 6.07 13.01
N PRO A 183 6.71 7.00 12.90
CA PRO A 183 6.98 8.45 12.91
C PRO A 183 7.54 9.03 14.24
N LYS A 184 7.88 8.19 15.23
CA LYS A 184 8.59 8.58 16.47
C LYS A 184 10.06 8.13 16.52
N THR A 185 10.48 7.14 15.72
CA THR A 185 11.87 6.61 15.71
C THR A 185 12.46 6.41 14.32
N GLY A 186 11.65 6.50 13.26
CA GLY A 186 12.06 6.32 11.86
C GLY A 186 12.24 4.86 11.43
N LYS A 187 12.09 3.91 12.36
CA LYS A 187 12.32 2.48 12.14
C LYS A 187 11.15 1.78 11.48
N LEU A 188 11.42 0.62 10.87
CA LEU A 188 10.36 -0.31 10.48
C LEU A 188 9.65 -0.85 11.72
N LEU A 189 8.32 -0.90 11.65
CA LEU A 189 7.48 -1.62 12.58
C LEU A 189 7.31 -3.05 12.08
N LEU A 190 7.81 -4.01 12.87
CA LEU A 190 7.88 -5.44 12.57
C LEU A 190 7.20 -6.23 13.69
N SER A 191 6.69 -7.42 13.37
CA SER A 191 5.90 -8.25 14.28
C SER A 191 6.65 -8.70 15.54
N ASP A 192 7.99 -8.75 15.48
CA ASP A 192 8.87 -9.11 16.60
C ASP A 192 9.31 -7.90 17.44
N GLY A 193 9.10 -6.68 16.95
CA GLY A 193 9.63 -5.43 17.54
C GLY A 193 8.63 -4.60 18.35
N GLY A 194 7.33 -4.83 18.23
CA GLY A 194 6.30 -3.98 18.83
C GLY A 194 4.95 -4.68 19.08
N SER A 195 4.01 -3.94 19.68
CA SER A 195 2.64 -4.42 19.99
C SER A 195 1.56 -3.69 19.21
N GLU A 196 1.94 -2.89 18.20
CA GLU A 196 1.03 -2.19 17.31
C GLU A 196 0.67 -3.11 16.14
N LEU A 197 -0.63 -3.41 15.99
CA LEU A 197 -1.15 -4.29 14.95
C LEU A 197 -2.16 -3.55 14.07
N ILE A 198 -2.16 -3.85 12.79
CA ILE A 198 -3.16 -3.39 11.83
C ILE A 198 -4.40 -4.29 11.98
N LYS A 199 -5.38 -3.82 12.75
CA LYS A 199 -6.62 -4.53 13.13
C LYS A 199 -7.80 -4.26 12.18
N ILE A 200 -7.51 -3.76 10.99
CA ILE A 200 -8.51 -3.55 9.93
C ILE A 200 -8.38 -4.69 8.92
N HIS A 201 -9.40 -4.89 8.09
CA HIS A 201 -9.32 -5.89 7.02
C HIS A 201 -8.22 -5.52 6.02
N THR A 202 -7.40 -6.49 5.61
CA THR A 202 -6.30 -6.23 4.67
C THR A 202 -6.17 -7.28 3.57
N CYS A 203 -5.84 -6.85 2.35
CA CYS A 203 -5.52 -7.70 1.21
C CYS A 203 -4.08 -7.43 0.76
N HIS A 204 -3.20 -8.40 0.98
CA HIS A 204 -1.77 -8.34 0.65
C HIS A 204 -1.55 -8.98 -0.70
N VAL A 205 -1.40 -8.15 -1.73
CA VAL A 205 -1.29 -8.55 -3.12
C VAL A 205 0.20 -8.64 -3.48
N LEU A 206 0.69 -9.85 -3.68
CA LEU A 206 2.12 -10.13 -3.81
C LEU A 206 2.41 -11.10 -4.96
N GLY A 207 3.66 -11.14 -5.41
CA GLY A 207 4.09 -12.07 -6.45
C GLY A 207 5.04 -13.12 -5.89
N ALA A 208 4.78 -14.41 -6.13
CA ALA A 208 5.67 -15.49 -5.73
C ALA A 208 7.12 -15.39 -6.28
N ASN A 209 7.35 -14.59 -7.33
CA ASN A 209 8.68 -14.31 -7.87
C ASN A 209 9.26 -12.95 -7.40
N ASP A 210 8.68 -12.30 -6.39
CA ASP A 210 9.16 -11.01 -5.88
C ASP A 210 10.52 -11.17 -5.15
N PRO A 211 11.59 -10.46 -5.58
CA PRO A 211 12.84 -10.39 -4.82
C PRO A 211 12.65 -9.84 -3.39
N PHE A 212 11.60 -9.07 -3.13
CA PHE A 212 11.25 -8.42 -1.87
C PHE A 212 10.05 -9.05 -1.15
N ILE A 213 9.65 -10.28 -1.50
CA ILE A 213 8.53 -11.01 -0.87
C ILE A 213 8.57 -11.00 0.67
N ASP A 214 9.76 -11.07 1.28
CA ASP A 214 9.97 -11.01 2.72
C ASP A 214 9.45 -9.67 3.31
N GLY A 215 9.51 -8.58 2.57
CA GLY A 215 8.91 -7.29 2.95
C GLY A 215 7.38 -7.31 2.93
N CYS A 216 6.79 -7.97 1.93
CA CYS A 216 5.34 -8.21 1.86
C CYS A 216 4.88 -9.09 3.04
N MET A 217 5.65 -10.14 3.37
CA MET A 217 5.34 -11.02 4.49
C MET A 217 5.54 -10.34 5.85
N ALA A 218 6.54 -9.47 6.01
CA ALA A 218 6.70 -8.68 7.24
C ALA A 218 5.59 -7.64 7.41
N LEU A 219 5.03 -7.10 6.32
CA LEU A 219 3.83 -6.25 6.35
C LEU A 219 2.56 -7.07 6.69
N TYR A 220 2.45 -8.30 6.17
CA TYR A 220 1.39 -9.24 6.52
C TYR A 220 1.42 -9.61 8.01
N ASN A 221 2.61 -9.93 8.56
CA ASN A 221 2.78 -10.39 9.94
C ASN A 221 2.45 -9.35 11.03
N ILE A 222 2.27 -8.07 10.68
CA ILE A 222 1.77 -7.03 11.61
C ILE A 222 0.26 -6.76 11.47
N CYS A 223 -0.42 -7.42 10.55
CA CYS A 223 -1.87 -7.35 10.40
C CYS A 223 -2.54 -8.44 11.25
N ASP A 224 -3.82 -8.25 11.59
CA ASP A 224 -4.58 -9.25 12.32
C ASP A 224 -4.86 -10.48 11.41
N PRO A 225 -4.37 -11.68 11.74
CA PRO A 225 -4.45 -12.84 10.86
C PRO A 225 -5.88 -13.36 10.65
N ASP A 226 -6.85 -12.96 11.49
CA ASP A 226 -8.26 -13.31 11.29
C ASP A 226 -8.94 -12.40 10.24
N THR A 227 -8.32 -11.28 9.84
CA THR A 227 -8.85 -10.33 8.82
C THR A 227 -7.85 -9.96 7.71
N ALA A 228 -6.67 -10.59 7.69
CA ALA A 228 -5.62 -10.38 6.70
C ALA A 228 -5.55 -11.51 5.67
N ASN A 229 -5.87 -11.19 4.41
CA ASN A 229 -5.85 -12.09 3.26
C ASN A 229 -4.60 -11.86 2.39
N ILE A 230 -4.15 -12.91 1.68
CA ILE A 230 -3.05 -12.86 0.71
C ILE A 230 -3.57 -13.22 -0.68
N PHE A 231 -3.19 -12.44 -1.70
CA PHE A 231 -3.44 -12.73 -3.11
C PHE A 231 -2.10 -12.86 -3.86
N ASP A 232 -1.77 -14.07 -4.32
CA ASP A 232 -0.59 -14.31 -5.18
C ASP A 232 -0.93 -14.12 -6.65
N HIS A 233 -0.36 -13.09 -7.28
CA HIS A 233 -0.49 -12.87 -8.72
C HIS A 233 0.62 -13.55 -9.55
N GLY A 234 1.55 -14.28 -8.91
CA GLY A 234 2.55 -15.15 -9.55
C GLY A 234 3.70 -14.44 -10.29
N HIS A 235 3.70 -13.11 -10.37
CA HIS A 235 4.76 -12.32 -11.05
C HIS A 235 5.82 -11.86 -10.03
N GLY A 236 6.62 -10.84 -10.38
CA GLY A 236 7.62 -10.22 -9.48
C GLY A 236 7.08 -8.94 -8.80
N HIS A 237 7.99 -8.08 -8.34
CA HIS A 237 7.68 -6.77 -7.73
C HIS A 237 7.01 -5.81 -8.73
N THR A 238 5.70 -5.97 -8.89
CA THR A 238 4.85 -5.38 -9.94
C THR A 238 3.42 -5.38 -9.45
N VAL A 239 2.57 -4.51 -10.00
CA VAL A 239 1.11 -4.68 -9.86
C VAL A 239 0.64 -5.82 -10.79
N PRO A 240 -0.35 -6.64 -10.35
CA PRO A 240 -1.04 -7.62 -11.20
C PRO A 240 -1.41 -7.09 -12.59
N GLN A 241 -1.33 -7.96 -13.60
CA GLN A 241 -1.59 -7.61 -15.00
C GLN A 241 -2.54 -8.62 -15.67
N GLY A 242 -3.36 -8.11 -16.59
CA GLY A 242 -4.29 -8.89 -17.42
C GLY A 242 -5.64 -9.19 -16.77
N ASP A 243 -6.69 -9.09 -17.60
CA ASP A 243 -8.12 -9.13 -17.27
C ASP A 243 -8.50 -10.14 -16.18
N LYS A 244 -8.02 -11.39 -16.32
CA LYS A 244 -8.38 -12.48 -15.41
C LYS A 244 -7.86 -12.24 -13.99
N ILE A 245 -6.62 -11.79 -13.85
CA ILE A 245 -5.99 -11.59 -12.53
C ILE A 245 -6.57 -10.34 -11.86
N GLN A 246 -6.80 -9.27 -12.64
CA GLN A 246 -7.47 -8.07 -12.15
C GLN A 246 -8.92 -8.36 -11.70
N GLY A 247 -9.64 -9.21 -12.45
CA GLY A 247 -10.98 -9.66 -12.09
C GLY A 247 -11.01 -10.50 -10.81
N GLU A 248 -10.14 -11.52 -10.71
CA GLU A 248 -10.04 -12.35 -9.51
C GLU A 248 -9.61 -11.54 -8.27
N LEU A 249 -8.74 -10.54 -8.43
CA LEU A 249 -8.35 -9.64 -7.35
C LEU A 249 -9.49 -8.69 -6.95
N ALA A 250 -10.23 -8.13 -7.91
CA ALA A 250 -11.34 -7.23 -7.63
C ALA A 250 -12.45 -7.90 -6.82
N GLU A 251 -12.76 -9.17 -7.10
CA GLU A 251 -13.73 -9.93 -6.30
C GLU A 251 -13.22 -10.17 -4.86
N VAL A 252 -11.94 -10.53 -4.67
CA VAL A 252 -11.36 -10.69 -3.32
C VAL A 252 -11.37 -9.39 -2.52
N ILE A 253 -11.10 -8.24 -3.17
CA ILE A 253 -11.21 -6.93 -2.53
C ILE A 253 -12.67 -6.60 -2.19
N ARG A 254 -13.63 -6.88 -3.08
CA ARG A 254 -15.08 -6.71 -2.81
C ARG A 254 -15.57 -7.53 -1.63
N GLU A 255 -15.11 -8.78 -1.49
CA GLU A 255 -15.45 -9.63 -0.35
C GLU A 255 -14.89 -9.06 0.95
N MET A 256 -13.59 -8.72 0.99
CA MET A 256 -12.93 -8.05 2.13
C MET A 256 -13.63 -6.73 2.52
N VAL A 257 -14.02 -5.90 1.55
CA VAL A 257 -14.75 -4.63 1.78
C VAL A 257 -16.13 -4.90 2.37
N ALA A 258 -16.86 -5.89 1.86
CA ALA A 258 -18.18 -6.25 2.36
C ALA A 258 -18.14 -6.82 3.79
N GLU A 259 -17.04 -7.48 4.18
CA GLU A 259 -16.80 -7.96 5.54
C GLU A 259 -16.47 -6.79 6.49
N ALA A 260 -15.54 -5.91 6.12
CA ALA A 260 -15.20 -4.70 6.90
C ALA A 260 -16.40 -3.76 7.15
N GLN A 261 -17.37 -3.71 6.22
CA GLN A 261 -18.60 -2.96 6.38
C GLN A 261 -19.62 -3.60 7.35
N GLN A 262 -19.50 -4.88 7.68
CA GLN A 262 -20.39 -5.58 8.62
C GLN A 262 -19.94 -5.44 10.09
N GLU A 263 -18.68 -5.07 10.34
CA GLU A 263 -18.12 -4.85 11.69
C GLU A 263 -18.19 -3.39 12.17
N SER A 264 -18.65 -2.47 11.30
CA SER A 264 -18.71 -1.00 11.50
C SER A 264 -19.89 -0.50 12.36
#